data_AF-A0A072V5A4-F1
#
_entry.id   AF-A0A072V5A4-F1
#
_cell.length_a   1.000
_cell.length_b   1.000
_cell.length_c   1.000
_cell.angle_alpha   90.00
_cell.angle_beta   90.00
_cell.angle_gamma   90.00
#
_symmetry.space_group_name_H-M   'P 1'
#
loop_
_entity.id
_entity.type
_entity.pdbx_description
1 polymer ?
#
loop_
_entity_poly.entity_id
_entity_poly.type
_entity_poly.pdbx_seq_one_letter_code
_entity_poly.pdbx_strand_id
1 'polypeptide(L)'
;MLRSLPKFSIIFSSTKNSRYLANATQRFISSGRTRRIITRPTSRVKIGVTTAVPIRCMSTAADDQVQRVKVLKSTDDKYGGVIVELDQPMDSTTFVSILRASILHWKQMGKKGVWIKLPIHLVGLAEGLVKEGFWFHHAEPKYLMLVYWIPESPNTIPANATHRVGIGSFLMNEKHEVLVVRENSGLFQGTGVWKFPTGVVDQGEDICVAAVREVKEETGVDSEFLEVLAFR
;
A
#
# COMPACT_ATOMS: atom_id res chain seq x y z
N MET A 1 27.92 31.82 20.55
CA MET A 1 27.13 32.73 21.42
C MET A 1 25.64 32.43 21.22
N LEU A 2 24.79 32.55 22.25
CA LEU A 2 23.35 32.27 22.13
C LEU A 2 22.55 33.47 21.60
N ARG A 3 21.44 33.18 20.91
CA ARG A 3 20.07 33.73 21.04
C ARG A 3 19.18 32.87 20.12
N SER A 4 18.33 31.95 20.58
CA SER A 4 17.20 32.04 21.53
C SER A 4 16.00 32.81 20.97
N LEU A 5 14.99 32.08 20.49
CA LEU A 5 13.58 32.47 20.29
C LEU A 5 12.67 31.22 20.53
N PRO A 6 11.35 31.37 20.78
CA PRO A 6 10.69 30.53 21.81
C PRO A 6 9.75 29.39 21.37
N LYS A 7 9.82 28.32 22.18
CA LYS A 7 8.80 27.36 22.65
C LYS A 7 7.40 27.25 21.99
N PHE A 8 7.10 26.00 21.60
CA PHE A 8 5.85 25.21 21.74
C PHE A 8 4.50 25.73 21.20
N SER A 9 3.81 24.86 20.45
CA SER A 9 2.36 24.68 20.66
C SER A 9 1.79 23.28 20.29
N ILE A 10 1.27 22.54 21.28
CA ILE A 10 0.57 21.22 21.19
C ILE A 10 -0.84 21.35 21.80
N ILE A 11 -1.90 20.77 21.21
CA ILE A 11 -3.16 20.26 21.85
C ILE A 11 -4.33 20.32 20.85
N PHE A 12 -5.02 19.21 20.60
CA PHE A 12 -6.46 19.06 20.85
C PHE A 12 -6.89 17.58 20.77
N SER A 13 -7.82 17.18 21.64
CA SER A 13 -8.71 16.03 21.49
C SER A 13 -9.96 16.33 22.34
N SER A 14 -11.17 16.05 21.83
CA SER A 14 -12.43 16.46 22.47
C SER A 14 -13.17 15.27 23.08
N THR A 15 -12.89 14.94 24.33
CA THR A 15 -13.51 13.80 25.05
C THR A 15 -14.95 14.08 25.50
N LYS A 16 -15.89 14.06 24.56
CA LYS A 16 -17.34 14.10 24.85
C LYS A 16 -17.91 12.71 25.16
N ASN A 17 -17.59 12.16 26.34
CA ASN A 17 -18.52 11.37 27.18
C ASN A 17 -17.84 10.79 28.44
N SER A 18 -18.18 11.32 29.62
CA SER A 18 -17.80 10.70 30.90
C SER A 18 -18.85 9.65 31.30
N ARG A 19 -18.70 8.40 30.84
CA ARG A 19 -19.53 7.28 31.35
C ARG A 19 -19.02 5.83 31.17
N TYR A 20 -17.79 5.60 30.70
CA TYR A 20 -17.18 4.26 30.67
C TYR A 20 -15.75 4.28 31.21
N LEU A 21 -15.61 4.05 32.51
CA LEU A 21 -14.32 3.83 33.19
C LEU A 21 -14.44 2.61 34.11
N ALA A 22 -14.24 1.43 33.54
CA ALA A 22 -14.07 0.18 34.26
C ALA A 22 -13.03 -0.70 33.53
N ASN A 23 -12.22 -1.44 34.30
CA ASN A 23 -11.32 -2.50 33.85
C ASN A 23 -10.01 -2.12 33.12
N ALA A 24 -9.61 -0.84 33.08
CA ALA A 24 -8.26 -0.44 32.66
C ALA A 24 -7.61 0.53 33.66
N THR A 25 -6.40 0.22 34.15
CA THR A 25 -5.66 1.05 35.11
C THR A 25 -4.94 2.21 34.39
N GLN A 26 -5.71 3.19 33.93
CA GLN A 26 -5.20 4.33 33.15
C GLN A 26 -4.66 5.44 34.05
N ARG A 27 -3.61 6.13 33.58
CA ARG A 27 -3.06 7.37 34.15
C ARG A 27 -2.53 8.27 33.05
N PHE A 28 -2.38 9.55 33.37
CA PHE A 28 -1.93 10.59 32.46
C PHE A 28 -0.78 11.46 33.14
N ILE A 29 0.24 12.04 32.43
CA ILE A 29 1.41 12.88 32.96
C ILE A 29 1.94 14.11 32.07
N SER A 30 2.34 15.26 32.68
CA SER A 30 2.68 16.68 32.22
C SER A 30 3.38 17.18 30.87
N SER A 31 2.77 17.95 29.91
CA SER A 31 3.11 19.37 29.39
C SER A 31 2.63 19.86 27.94
N GLY A 32 1.83 20.96 27.74
CA GLY A 32 1.33 21.46 26.38
C GLY A 32 0.78 22.93 26.21
N ARG A 33 0.17 23.33 25.03
CA ARG A 33 -0.70 24.54 24.68
C ARG A 33 -0.89 24.79 23.13
N THR A 34 -2.07 25.08 22.53
CA THR A 34 -2.30 25.17 21.02
C THR A 34 -2.20 26.56 20.30
N ARG A 35 -2.07 26.60 18.95
CA ARG A 35 -2.79 27.53 18.01
C ARG A 35 -2.92 27.04 16.53
N ARG A 36 -3.64 27.79 15.65
CA ARG A 36 -4.30 27.30 14.39
C ARG A 36 -3.97 28.04 13.05
N ILE A 37 -4.41 27.41 11.95
CA ILE A 37 -4.26 27.66 10.49
C ILE A 37 -5.15 28.81 9.91
N ILE A 38 -4.75 29.41 8.77
CA ILE A 38 -5.61 30.14 7.78
C ILE A 38 -5.23 29.70 6.33
N THR A 39 -6.12 29.84 5.33
CA THR A 39 -5.97 29.28 3.94
C THR A 39 -6.55 30.15 2.81
N ARG A 40 -6.40 29.70 1.54
CA ARG A 40 -7.07 30.12 0.26
C ARG A 40 -6.55 31.41 -0.43
N PRO A 41 -6.88 31.68 -1.73
CA PRO A 41 -7.71 30.93 -2.69
C PRO A 41 -7.02 30.57 -4.04
N THR A 42 -7.79 30.09 -5.02
CA THR A 42 -7.39 29.62 -6.36
C THR A 42 -7.72 30.62 -7.49
N SER A 43 -7.21 30.38 -8.71
CA SER A 43 -7.72 30.95 -9.96
C SER A 43 -7.76 29.89 -11.09
N ARG A 44 -8.39 30.21 -12.23
CA ARG A 44 -8.84 29.22 -13.25
C ARG A 44 -8.87 29.85 -14.64
N VAL A 45 -8.38 29.14 -15.67
CA VAL A 45 -8.43 29.57 -17.08
C VAL A 45 -8.97 28.42 -17.97
N LYS A 46 -9.52 28.75 -19.14
CA LYS A 46 -10.15 27.87 -20.14
C LYS A 46 -9.82 28.39 -21.56
N ILE A 47 -10.39 27.74 -22.60
CA ILE A 47 -10.33 28.04 -24.06
C ILE A 47 -9.15 27.31 -24.74
N GLY A 48 -9.28 26.66 -25.91
CA GLY A 48 -10.43 26.56 -26.83
C GLY A 48 -10.32 25.40 -27.86
N VAL A 49 -11.03 25.48 -29.00
CA VAL A 49 -11.29 24.40 -29.98
C VAL A 49 -11.06 24.87 -31.43
N THR A 50 -10.93 24.04 -32.48
CA THR A 50 -11.24 22.59 -32.60
C THR A 50 -9.99 21.75 -32.97
N THR A 51 -9.80 20.93 -34.02
CA THR A 51 -10.55 20.53 -35.24
C THR A 51 -10.02 19.15 -35.72
N ALA A 52 -10.75 18.37 -36.55
CA ALA A 52 -10.33 17.03 -37.00
C ALA A 52 -10.61 16.75 -38.49
N VAL A 53 -9.74 15.95 -39.14
CA VAL A 53 -9.97 15.25 -40.42
C VAL A 53 -9.16 13.93 -40.44
N PRO A 54 -9.75 12.78 -40.83
CA PRO A 54 -9.01 11.52 -41.00
C PRO A 54 -8.57 11.28 -42.46
N ILE A 55 -7.51 10.49 -42.67
CA ILE A 55 -7.15 9.94 -43.99
C ILE A 55 -7.26 8.42 -43.93
N ARG A 56 -7.97 7.85 -44.91
CA ARG A 56 -8.19 6.40 -45.09
C ARG A 56 -7.46 5.96 -46.36
N CYS A 57 -6.69 4.88 -46.28
CA CYS A 57 -6.19 4.15 -47.43
C CYS A 57 -6.63 2.67 -47.32
N MET A 58 -6.87 2.00 -48.45
CA MET A 58 -7.33 0.61 -48.48
C MET A 58 -6.77 -0.16 -49.68
N SER A 59 -5.88 -1.11 -49.38
CA SER A 59 -5.45 -2.24 -50.20
C SER A 59 -4.49 -3.09 -49.34
N THR A 60 -4.48 -4.42 -49.36
CA THR A 60 -5.34 -5.41 -50.03
C THR A 60 -5.37 -6.67 -49.15
N ALA A 61 -6.40 -7.51 -49.27
CA ALA A 61 -6.41 -8.79 -48.55
C ALA A 61 -5.44 -9.78 -49.19
N ALA A 62 -4.53 -10.33 -48.40
CA ALA A 62 -3.81 -11.57 -48.67
C ALA A 62 -4.25 -12.59 -47.61
N ASP A 63 -4.64 -13.79 -48.03
CA ASP A 63 -5.15 -14.84 -47.12
C ASP A 63 -4.00 -15.64 -46.50
N ASP A 64 -3.13 -14.94 -45.77
CA ASP A 64 -2.22 -15.60 -44.84
C ASP A 64 -3.04 -16.15 -43.67
N GLN A 65 -3.25 -17.47 -43.66
CA GLN A 65 -3.78 -18.17 -42.49
C GLN A 65 -2.72 -18.26 -41.38
N VAL A 66 -2.32 -17.09 -40.88
CA VAL A 66 -1.56 -16.94 -39.63
C VAL A 66 -2.37 -17.61 -38.53
N GLN A 67 -1.93 -18.79 -38.11
CA GLN A 67 -2.50 -19.54 -37.00
C GLN A 67 -2.46 -18.63 -35.76
N ARG A 68 -3.59 -18.01 -35.43
CA ARG A 68 -3.65 -16.85 -34.52
C ARG A 68 -3.08 -17.22 -33.16
N VAL A 69 -1.84 -16.80 -32.94
CA VAL A 69 -1.07 -17.08 -31.73
C VAL A 69 -1.84 -16.54 -30.52
N LYS A 70 -2.33 -17.45 -29.68
CA LYS A 70 -3.14 -17.09 -28.52
C LYS A 70 -2.24 -16.48 -27.44
N VAL A 71 -2.36 -15.17 -27.26
CA VAL A 71 -1.66 -14.38 -26.25
C VAL A 71 -2.54 -14.24 -25.00
N LEU A 72 -1.93 -14.14 -23.82
CA LEU A 72 -2.61 -13.88 -22.54
C LEU A 72 -3.27 -12.49 -22.55
N LYS A 73 -4.49 -12.40 -22.03
CA LYS A 73 -5.18 -11.12 -21.83
C LYS A 73 -4.42 -10.31 -20.77
N SER A 74 -3.90 -9.15 -21.15
CA SER A 74 -3.16 -8.24 -20.27
C SER A 74 -3.72 -6.81 -20.30
N THR A 75 -3.43 -6.05 -19.25
CA THR A 75 -3.55 -4.58 -19.21
C THR A 75 -2.17 -3.94 -19.09
N ASP A 76 -2.03 -2.68 -19.47
CA ASP A 76 -0.76 -1.95 -19.40
C ASP A 76 -0.56 -1.26 -18.05
N ASP A 77 0.67 -1.28 -17.52
CA ASP A 77 1.06 -0.47 -16.37
C ASP A 77 1.61 0.91 -16.77
N LYS A 78 1.79 1.80 -15.78
CA LYS A 78 2.23 3.19 -15.99
C LYS A 78 3.72 3.35 -16.37
N TYR A 79 4.50 2.26 -16.40
CA TYR A 79 5.95 2.25 -16.55
C TYR A 79 6.44 1.45 -17.77
N GLY A 80 5.50 0.89 -18.55
CA GLY A 80 5.77 0.11 -19.76
C GLY A 80 5.83 -1.40 -19.51
N GLY A 81 5.37 -1.87 -18.35
CA GLY A 81 5.07 -3.28 -18.11
C GLY A 81 3.62 -3.65 -18.48
N VAL A 82 3.28 -4.92 -18.25
CA VAL A 82 1.97 -5.51 -18.49
C VAL A 82 1.51 -6.34 -17.29
N ILE A 83 0.20 -6.34 -17.01
CA ILE A 83 -0.41 -7.07 -15.90
C ILE A 83 -1.39 -8.10 -16.48
N VAL A 84 -1.21 -9.36 -16.11
CA VAL A 84 -2.13 -10.48 -16.39
C VAL A 84 -2.81 -10.89 -15.09
N GLU A 85 -4.13 -10.90 -15.10
CA GLU A 85 -4.93 -11.59 -14.08
C GLU A 85 -5.42 -12.91 -14.69
N LEU A 86 -5.03 -14.04 -14.09
CA LEU A 86 -5.49 -15.36 -14.52
C LEU A 86 -6.83 -15.68 -13.83
N ASP A 87 -7.80 -16.14 -14.61
CA ASP A 87 -9.19 -16.35 -14.17
C ASP A 87 -9.73 -17.75 -14.50
N GLN A 88 -9.32 -18.34 -15.63
CA GLN A 88 -9.76 -19.66 -16.08
C GLN A 88 -8.74 -20.76 -15.79
N PRO A 89 -9.17 -21.99 -15.43
CA PRO A 89 -8.30 -23.15 -15.35
C PRO A 89 -7.75 -23.54 -16.73
N MET A 90 -6.52 -24.03 -16.76
CA MET A 90 -5.82 -24.41 -17.99
C MET A 90 -4.84 -25.56 -17.68
N ASP A 91 -4.60 -26.43 -18.65
CA ASP A 91 -3.48 -27.38 -18.60
C ASP A 91 -2.15 -26.63 -18.64
N SER A 92 -1.18 -27.07 -17.83
CA SER A 92 0.14 -26.45 -17.71
C SER A 92 0.93 -26.42 -19.02
N THR A 93 0.77 -27.43 -19.90
CA THR A 93 1.49 -27.50 -21.18
C THR A 93 0.96 -26.44 -22.17
N THR A 94 -0.37 -26.34 -22.23
CA THR A 94 -1.13 -25.33 -22.99
C THR A 94 -0.81 -23.93 -22.48
N PHE A 95 -0.77 -23.77 -21.15
CA PHE A 95 -0.45 -22.51 -20.50
C PHE A 95 0.98 -22.04 -20.80
N VAL A 96 1.99 -22.90 -20.65
CA VAL A 96 3.40 -22.54 -20.96
C VAL A 96 3.58 -22.17 -22.43
N SER A 97 2.89 -22.87 -23.34
CA SER A 97 2.91 -22.55 -24.78
C SER A 97 2.35 -21.15 -25.08
N ILE A 98 1.21 -20.80 -24.46
CA ILE A 98 0.56 -19.49 -24.55
C ILE A 98 1.41 -18.40 -23.87
N LEU A 99 2.05 -18.71 -22.74
CA LEU A 99 2.92 -17.81 -21.99
C LEU A 99 4.16 -17.42 -22.80
N ARG A 100 4.89 -18.39 -23.38
CA ARG A 100 6.05 -18.15 -24.25
C ARG A 100 5.70 -17.24 -25.42
N ALA A 101 4.59 -17.53 -26.10
CA ALA A 101 4.05 -16.70 -27.16
C ALA A 101 3.74 -15.25 -26.70
N SER A 102 3.19 -15.10 -25.49
CA SER A 102 2.88 -13.80 -24.91
C SER A 102 4.14 -12.99 -24.58
N ILE A 103 5.16 -13.63 -24.00
CA ILE A 103 6.46 -12.99 -23.71
C ILE A 103 7.13 -12.48 -24.99
N LEU A 104 7.12 -13.28 -26.07
CA LEU A 104 7.65 -12.86 -27.37
C LEU A 104 6.88 -11.66 -27.95
N HIS A 105 5.55 -11.66 -27.86
CA HIS A 105 4.71 -10.55 -28.30
C HIS A 105 4.99 -9.27 -27.48
N TRP A 106 5.05 -9.37 -26.15
CA TRP A 106 5.38 -8.23 -25.28
C TRP A 106 6.81 -7.72 -25.51
N LYS A 107 7.79 -8.60 -25.82
CA LYS A 107 9.15 -8.20 -26.23
C LYS A 107 9.16 -7.41 -27.53
N GLN A 108 8.37 -7.83 -28.54
CA GLN A 108 8.19 -7.08 -29.79
C GLN A 108 7.52 -5.71 -29.57
N MET A 109 6.60 -5.60 -28.61
CA MET A 109 5.98 -4.34 -28.19
C MET A 109 6.88 -3.44 -27.31
N GLY A 110 8.12 -3.83 -27.03
CA GLY A 110 9.04 -3.07 -26.17
C GLY A 110 8.62 -3.00 -24.69
N LYS A 111 7.81 -3.96 -24.22
CA LYS A 111 7.38 -4.04 -22.82
C LYS A 111 8.52 -4.49 -21.90
N LYS A 112 8.43 -4.12 -20.63
CA LYS A 112 9.50 -4.32 -19.63
C LYS A 112 9.17 -5.41 -18.61
N GLY A 113 8.43 -5.06 -17.56
CA GLY A 113 7.98 -5.98 -16.54
C GLY A 113 6.71 -6.71 -16.97
N VAL A 114 6.62 -8.01 -16.68
CA VAL A 114 5.38 -8.79 -16.77
C VAL A 114 4.97 -9.14 -15.35
N TRP A 115 3.76 -8.77 -14.96
CA TRP A 115 3.15 -9.11 -13.68
C TRP A 115 2.07 -10.17 -13.92
N ILE A 116 2.14 -11.30 -13.20
CA ILE A 116 1.14 -12.37 -13.30
C ILE A 116 0.54 -12.61 -11.91
N LYS A 117 -0.73 -12.22 -11.78
CA LYS A 117 -1.57 -12.47 -10.61
C LYS A 117 -2.21 -13.84 -10.75
N LEU A 118 -1.73 -14.81 -9.98
CA LEU A 118 -2.14 -16.20 -10.00
C LEU A 118 -3.05 -16.50 -8.81
N PRO A 119 -4.37 -16.70 -8.98
CA PRO A 119 -5.26 -17.11 -7.90
C PRO A 119 -4.83 -18.43 -7.25
N ILE A 120 -5.12 -18.57 -5.96
CA ILE A 120 -4.76 -19.77 -5.17
C ILE A 120 -5.30 -21.09 -5.76
N HIS A 121 -6.46 -21.06 -6.44
CA HIS A 121 -7.04 -22.24 -7.10
C HIS A 121 -6.37 -22.61 -8.44
N LEU A 122 -5.47 -21.76 -8.97
CA LEU A 122 -4.66 -22.02 -10.16
C LEU A 122 -3.19 -22.30 -9.83
N VAL A 123 -2.84 -22.50 -8.55
CA VAL A 123 -1.44 -22.61 -8.07
C VAL A 123 -0.57 -23.65 -8.80
N GLY A 124 -1.17 -24.69 -9.40
CA GLY A 124 -0.45 -25.66 -10.25
C GLY A 124 0.25 -25.06 -11.48
N LEU A 125 -0.13 -23.85 -11.92
CA LEU A 125 0.55 -23.12 -12.99
C LEU A 125 1.84 -22.40 -12.52
N ALA A 126 2.06 -22.28 -11.20
CA ALA A 126 3.22 -21.57 -10.64
C ALA A 126 4.55 -22.23 -11.03
N GLU A 127 4.61 -23.56 -11.11
CA GLU A 127 5.80 -24.30 -11.55
C GLU A 127 6.16 -23.97 -13.02
N GLY A 128 5.14 -23.85 -13.89
CA GLY A 128 5.31 -23.44 -15.27
C GLY A 128 5.85 -22.02 -15.38
N LEU A 129 5.32 -21.08 -14.58
CA LEU A 129 5.82 -19.71 -14.51
C LEU A 129 7.30 -19.64 -14.09
N VAL A 130 7.68 -20.36 -13.03
CA VAL A 130 9.06 -20.36 -12.52
C VAL A 130 10.03 -21.00 -13.52
N LYS A 131 9.61 -22.04 -14.25
CA LYS A 131 10.43 -22.65 -15.32
C LYS A 131 10.66 -21.71 -16.51
N GLU A 132 9.72 -20.81 -16.80
CA GLU A 132 9.89 -19.74 -17.80
C GLU A 132 10.60 -18.48 -17.23
N GLY A 133 11.17 -18.56 -16.03
CA GLY A 133 12.01 -17.52 -15.44
C GLY A 133 11.30 -16.48 -14.59
N PHE A 134 10.01 -16.63 -14.29
CA PHE A 134 9.33 -15.77 -13.33
C PHE A 134 9.81 -16.06 -11.90
N TRP A 135 9.88 -15.02 -11.07
CA TRP A 135 10.10 -15.15 -9.63
C TRP A 135 8.92 -14.60 -8.82
N PHE A 136 8.79 -15.02 -7.57
CA PHE A 136 7.74 -14.54 -6.68
C PHE A 136 8.06 -13.11 -6.22
N HIS A 137 7.06 -12.23 -6.28
CA HIS A 137 7.17 -10.87 -5.75
C HIS A 137 6.48 -10.75 -4.39
N HIS A 138 5.21 -11.13 -4.29
CA HIS A 138 4.46 -11.12 -3.03
C HIS A 138 3.32 -12.14 -3.10
N ALA A 139 2.76 -12.51 -1.95
CA ALA A 139 1.61 -13.40 -1.86
C ALA A 139 0.57 -12.81 -0.92
N GLU A 140 -0.69 -12.91 -1.33
CA GLU A 140 -1.87 -12.60 -0.54
C GLU A 140 -2.60 -13.90 -0.20
N PRO A 141 -3.49 -13.94 0.82
CA PRO A 141 -4.25 -15.14 1.19
C PRO A 141 -5.11 -15.78 0.08
N LYS A 142 -5.23 -15.12 -1.09
CA LYS A 142 -6.03 -15.58 -2.25
C LYS A 142 -5.27 -15.61 -3.58
N TYR A 143 -4.04 -15.08 -3.67
CA TYR A 143 -3.26 -15.09 -4.91
C TYR A 143 -1.75 -14.95 -4.66
N LEU A 144 -0.96 -15.48 -5.59
CA LEU A 144 0.48 -15.25 -5.70
C LEU A 144 0.75 -14.23 -6.81
N MET A 145 1.58 -13.22 -6.56
CA MET A 145 2.09 -12.31 -7.59
C MET A 145 3.47 -12.79 -8.02
N LEU A 146 3.59 -13.13 -9.30
CA LEU A 146 4.85 -13.48 -9.93
C LEU A 146 5.24 -12.37 -10.93
N VAL A 147 6.53 -12.17 -11.11
CA VAL A 147 7.05 -11.18 -12.05
C VAL A 147 8.19 -11.71 -12.91
N TYR A 148 8.32 -11.13 -14.10
CA TYR A 148 9.42 -11.37 -15.04
C TYR A 148 9.86 -10.04 -15.66
N TRP A 149 11.12 -9.95 -16.09
CA TRP A 149 11.69 -8.77 -16.74
C TRP A 149 12.23 -9.17 -18.11
N ILE A 150 11.60 -8.64 -19.16
CA ILE A 150 11.90 -8.95 -20.57
C ILE A 150 13.24 -8.36 -21.08
N PRO A 151 13.64 -7.12 -20.69
CA PRO A 151 14.88 -6.52 -21.16
C PRO A 151 16.15 -7.12 -20.54
N GLU A 152 17.25 -7.09 -21.29
CA GLU A 152 18.60 -7.38 -20.79
C GLU A 152 19.20 -6.22 -19.97
N SER A 153 18.56 -5.05 -19.96
CA SER A 153 18.93 -3.93 -19.09
C SER A 153 18.64 -4.24 -17.62
N PRO A 154 19.33 -3.61 -16.64
CA PRO A 154 19.05 -3.78 -15.22
C PRO A 154 17.55 -3.71 -14.87
N ASN A 155 17.11 -4.65 -14.04
CA ASN A 155 15.72 -4.76 -13.62
C ASN A 155 15.32 -3.56 -12.74
N THR A 156 14.21 -2.90 -13.06
CA THR A 156 13.66 -1.77 -12.28
C THR A 156 12.33 -2.07 -11.61
N ILE A 157 11.92 -3.34 -11.52
CA ILE A 157 10.80 -3.77 -10.68
C ILE A 157 11.22 -3.56 -9.21
N PRO A 158 10.43 -2.81 -8.39
CA PRO A 158 10.73 -2.63 -6.97
C PRO A 158 10.80 -3.96 -6.21
N ALA A 159 11.58 -4.00 -5.13
CA ALA A 159 11.45 -5.07 -4.14
C ALA A 159 10.07 -5.01 -3.46
N ASN A 160 9.62 -6.14 -2.94
CA ASN A 160 8.39 -6.22 -2.17
C ASN A 160 8.49 -5.49 -0.82
N ALA A 161 7.34 -5.18 -0.22
CA ALA A 161 7.30 -4.59 1.11
C ALA A 161 7.89 -5.55 2.15
N THR A 162 9.07 -5.24 2.66
CA THR A 162 9.83 -6.04 3.64
C THR A 162 9.63 -5.58 5.09
N HIS A 163 9.06 -4.40 5.30
CA HIS A 163 8.98 -3.75 6.61
C HIS A 163 7.56 -3.86 7.17
N ARG A 164 7.43 -4.37 8.40
CA ARG A 164 6.20 -4.27 9.20
C ARG A 164 6.18 -2.90 9.89
N VAL A 165 5.21 -2.06 9.55
CA VAL A 165 5.07 -0.74 10.16
C VAL A 165 4.40 -0.88 11.53
N GLY A 166 5.13 -0.51 12.58
CA GLY A 166 4.59 -0.40 13.95
C GLY A 166 4.37 1.06 14.34
N ILE A 167 3.35 1.32 15.15
CA ILE A 167 3.07 2.66 15.71
C ILE A 167 3.17 2.67 17.23
N GLY A 168 3.40 3.86 17.78
CA GLY A 168 3.31 4.14 19.22
C GLY A 168 2.67 5.50 19.42
N SER A 169 1.53 5.54 20.12
CA SER A 169 0.66 6.71 20.18
C SER A 169 0.92 7.53 21.45
N PHE A 170 1.46 8.74 21.30
CA PHE A 170 1.66 9.68 22.41
C PHE A 170 0.41 10.57 22.55
N LEU A 171 -0.47 10.27 23.51
CA LEU A 171 -1.70 11.04 23.76
C LEU A 171 -1.57 11.86 25.03
N MET A 172 -1.89 13.16 24.97
CA MET A 172 -1.83 14.08 26.10
C MET A 172 -3.15 14.87 26.26
N ASN A 173 -3.67 14.99 27.48
CA ASN A 173 -4.91 15.69 27.81
C ASN A 173 -4.70 17.20 28.14
N GLU A 174 -5.78 17.93 28.44
CA GLU A 174 -5.73 19.39 28.72
C GLU A 174 -5.04 19.78 30.04
N LYS A 175 -5.09 18.92 31.07
CA LYS A 175 -4.23 19.03 32.28
C LYS A 175 -2.74 18.78 31.94
N HIS A 176 -2.47 18.63 30.65
CA HIS A 176 -1.22 18.31 30.01
C HIS A 176 -0.76 16.86 30.24
N GLU A 177 -1.68 15.96 30.57
CA GLU A 177 -1.32 14.66 31.10
C GLU A 177 -1.30 13.56 29.99
N VAL A 178 -0.17 12.84 29.80
CA VAL A 178 0.14 11.74 28.84
C VAL A 178 -0.32 10.33 29.24
N LEU A 179 -1.12 9.68 28.40
CA LEU A 179 -1.64 8.31 28.58
C LEU A 179 -0.55 7.22 28.49
N VAL A 180 -0.62 6.23 29.38
CA VAL A 180 0.21 5.01 29.36
C VAL A 180 -0.60 3.75 29.66
N VAL A 181 -0.13 2.61 29.16
CA VAL A 181 -0.70 1.27 29.38
C VAL A 181 0.34 0.32 29.98
N ARG A 182 -0.16 -0.77 30.57
CA ARG A 182 0.66 -1.90 31.05
C ARG A 182 -0.01 -3.19 30.62
N GLU A 183 0.75 -4.07 29.97
CA GLU A 183 0.25 -5.32 29.43
C GLU A 183 -0.22 -6.28 30.55
N ASN A 184 -1.35 -6.94 30.32
CA ASN A 184 -1.94 -7.93 31.24
C ASN A 184 -1.53 -9.38 30.89
N SER A 185 -0.80 -9.55 29.79
CA SER A 185 -0.41 -10.80 29.13
C SER A 185 0.84 -10.53 28.28
N GLY A 186 1.49 -11.57 27.75
CA GLY A 186 2.70 -11.40 26.94
C GLY A 186 3.96 -11.06 27.74
N LEU A 187 5.00 -10.57 27.05
CA LEU A 187 6.36 -10.45 27.59
C LEU A 187 6.48 -9.48 28.77
N PHE A 188 5.66 -8.42 28.81
CA PHE A 188 5.71 -7.42 29.88
C PHE A 188 4.70 -7.67 31.02
N GLN A 189 3.96 -8.79 30.99
CA GLN A 189 3.06 -9.17 32.07
C GLN A 189 3.79 -9.24 33.43
N GLY A 190 3.22 -8.60 34.46
CA GLY A 190 3.79 -8.59 35.81
C GLY A 190 5.05 -7.74 36.02
N THR A 191 5.76 -7.33 34.95
CA THR A 191 7.02 -6.55 35.04
C THR A 191 6.86 -5.16 35.67
N GLY A 192 5.64 -4.62 35.71
CA GLY A 192 5.36 -3.26 36.19
C GLY A 192 5.72 -2.14 35.19
N VAL A 193 6.27 -2.48 34.02
CA VAL A 193 6.62 -1.53 32.96
C VAL A 193 5.37 -0.83 32.43
N TRP A 194 5.47 0.48 32.22
CA TRP A 194 4.46 1.28 31.52
C TRP A 194 4.99 1.69 30.15
N LYS A 195 4.19 1.50 29.11
CA LYS A 195 4.48 1.90 27.73
C LYS A 195 3.43 2.90 27.23
N PHE A 196 3.69 3.60 26.14
CA PHE A 196 2.61 4.21 25.35
C PHE A 196 1.76 3.11 24.70
N PRO A 197 0.51 3.39 24.30
CA PRO A 197 -0.23 2.49 23.42
C PRO A 197 0.56 2.19 22.14
N THR A 198 0.60 0.93 21.69
CA THR A 198 1.44 0.50 20.56
C THR A 198 0.81 -0.65 19.78
N GLY A 199 0.93 -0.62 18.46
CA GLY A 199 0.49 -1.73 17.63
C GLY A 199 1.01 -1.67 16.20
N VAL A 200 0.23 -2.15 15.24
CA VAL A 200 0.66 -2.40 13.85
C VAL A 200 -0.25 -1.67 12.89
N VAL A 201 0.31 -1.14 11.80
CA VAL A 201 -0.50 -0.65 10.68
C VAL A 201 -0.85 -1.83 9.80
N ASP A 202 -2.14 -2.09 9.60
CA ASP A 202 -2.60 -3.16 8.71
C ASP A 202 -2.33 -2.83 7.23
N GLN A 203 -2.34 -3.86 6.38
CA GLN A 203 -2.00 -3.70 4.97
C GLN A 203 -3.05 -2.85 4.22
N GLY A 204 -2.66 -1.62 3.86
CA GLY A 204 -3.54 -0.64 3.23
C GLY A 204 -4.28 0.26 4.24
N GLU A 205 -3.98 0.16 5.52
CA GLU A 205 -4.40 1.11 6.55
C GLU A 205 -3.49 2.35 6.56
N ASP A 206 -4.06 3.54 6.77
CA ASP A 206 -3.28 4.76 6.98
C ASP A 206 -2.71 4.80 8.41
N ILE A 207 -1.46 5.25 8.56
CA ILE A 207 -0.74 5.35 9.84
C ILE A 207 -1.55 6.10 10.91
N CYS A 208 -2.30 7.14 10.50
CA CYS A 208 -3.15 7.93 11.39
C CYS A 208 -4.43 7.19 11.83
N VAL A 209 -4.98 6.30 10.99
CA VAL A 209 -6.13 5.44 11.33
C VAL A 209 -5.68 4.36 12.32
N ALA A 210 -4.57 3.68 12.02
CA ALA A 210 -3.96 2.69 12.92
C ALA A 210 -3.67 3.30 14.31
N ALA A 211 -3.05 4.48 14.36
CA ALA A 211 -2.71 5.15 15.62
C ALA A 211 -3.92 5.49 16.50
N VAL A 212 -5.11 5.72 15.91
CA VAL A 212 -6.37 5.95 16.64
C VAL A 212 -7.06 4.63 17.00
N ARG A 213 -7.05 3.64 16.09
CA ARG A 213 -7.59 2.29 16.31
C ARG A 213 -6.91 1.60 17.48
N GLU A 214 -5.58 1.50 17.47
CA GLU A 214 -4.80 0.81 18.50
C GLU A 214 -5.00 1.43 19.90
N VAL A 215 -5.16 2.75 19.98
CA VAL A 215 -5.52 3.44 21.25
C VAL A 215 -6.91 3.02 21.70
N LYS A 216 -7.89 2.97 20.78
CA LYS A 216 -9.26 2.56 21.10
C LYS A 216 -9.32 1.08 21.52
N GLU A 217 -8.47 0.24 20.96
CA GLU A 217 -8.38 -1.20 21.25
C GLU A 217 -7.65 -1.50 22.57
N GLU A 218 -6.45 -0.92 22.82
CA GLU A 218 -5.72 -1.13 24.08
C GLU A 218 -6.35 -0.36 25.28
N THR A 219 -7.13 0.71 25.05
CA THR A 219 -7.58 1.62 26.14
C THR A 219 -9.06 1.99 26.15
N GLY A 220 -9.81 1.79 25.06
CA GLY A 220 -11.20 2.27 24.94
C GLY A 220 -11.35 3.79 24.83
N VAL A 221 -10.26 4.57 24.90
CA VAL A 221 -10.29 6.04 24.79
C VAL A 221 -10.42 6.48 23.33
N ASP A 222 -11.36 7.38 23.05
CA ASP A 222 -11.48 8.03 21.74
C ASP A 222 -10.40 9.12 21.58
N SER A 223 -9.77 9.16 20.40
CA SER A 223 -8.64 10.06 20.12
C SER A 223 -8.68 10.62 18.69
N GLU A 224 -7.91 11.69 18.48
CA GLU A 224 -7.74 12.37 17.19
C GLU A 224 -6.25 12.37 16.85
N PHE A 225 -5.89 11.95 15.63
CA PHE A 225 -4.50 12.02 15.16
C PHE A 225 -4.11 13.46 14.84
N LEU A 226 -2.92 13.89 15.28
CA LEU A 226 -2.42 15.24 15.05
C LEU A 226 -1.22 15.25 14.09
N GLU A 227 -0.09 14.65 14.48
CA GLU A 227 1.17 14.69 13.73
C GLU A 227 2.08 13.48 14.05
N VAL A 228 3.03 13.19 13.15
CA VAL A 228 4.10 12.20 13.41
C VAL A 228 5.27 12.92 14.09
N LEU A 229 5.53 12.59 15.35
CA LEU A 229 6.63 13.18 16.12
C LEU A 229 8.01 12.63 15.74
N ALA A 230 8.09 11.35 15.39
CA ALA A 230 9.32 10.66 14.99
C ALA A 230 9.02 9.36 14.24
N PHE A 231 10.00 8.85 13.49
CA PHE A 231 10.07 7.50 12.92
C PHE A 231 11.52 6.99 12.97
N ARG A 232 11.73 5.69 12.77
CA ARG A 232 13.04 5.02 12.74
C ARG A 232 12.97 3.73 11.92
#